data_AF-A0A3D5USP9-F1
#
_entry.id   AF-A0A3D5USP9-F1
#
_cell.length_a   1.000
_cell.length_b   1.000
_cell.length_c   1.000
_cell.angle_alpha   90.00
_cell.angle_beta   90.00
_cell.angle_gamma   90.00
#
_symmetry.space_group_name_H-M   'P 1'
#
loop_
_entity.id
_entity.type
_entity.pdbx_description
1 polymer ?
#
loop_
_entity_poly.entity_id
_entity_poly.type
_entity_poly.pdbx_seq_one_letter_code
_entity_poly.pdbx_strand_id
1 'polypeptide(L)' 'STVLFRSEELRAHMIFDCADWPGGRMVTPTLAGTRPGGAIAAAWAVMNFLGEEGYRAKHKQVTNARETIEAGI' A
#
# COMPACT_ATOMS: atom_id res chain seq x y z
N SER A 1 1.39 1.47 2.25
CA SER A 1 0.63 0.31 2.76
C SER A 1 -0.51 0.01 1.80
N THR A 2 -0.94 -1.24 1.74
CA THR A 2 -2.00 -1.71 0.84
C THR A 2 -2.80 -2.78 1.57
N VAL A 3 -4.14 -2.75 1.45
CA VAL A 3 -5.03 -3.81 1.94
C VAL A 3 -5.57 -4.54 0.71
N LEU A 4 -5.45 -5.87 0.70
CA LEU A 4 -5.94 -6.73 -0.36
C LEU A 4 -6.99 -7.67 0.23
N PHE A 5 -8.11 -7.83 -0.46
CA PHE A 5 -9.17 -8.75 -0.08
C PHE A 5 -9.15 -9.97 -0.99
N ARG A 6 -9.43 -11.14 -0.41
CA ARG A 6 -9.56 -12.39 -1.17
C ARG A 6 -10.74 -12.34 -2.14
N SER A 7 -11.82 -11.66 -1.77
CA SER A 7 -13.06 -11.59 -2.54
C SER A 7 -13.69 -10.20 -2.46
N GLU A 8 -14.62 -9.93 -3.37
CA GLU A 8 -15.32 -8.65 -3.41
C GLU A 8 -16.30 -8.49 -2.25
N GLU A 9 -16.90 -9.58 -1.77
CA GLU A 9 -17.81 -9.58 -0.63
C GLU A 9 -17.09 -9.06 0.62
N LEU A 10 -15.85 -9.49 0.84
CA LEU A 10 -15.03 -8.97 1.95
C LEU A 10 -14.67 -7.50 1.77
N ARG A 11 -14.37 -7.07 0.53
CA ARG A 11 -14.08 -5.67 0.21
C ARG A 11 -15.30 -4.77 0.46
N ALA A 12 -16.51 -5.26 0.19
CA ALA A 12 -17.74 -4.48 0.33
C ALA A 12 -17.95 -3.99 1.77
N HIS A 13 -17.50 -4.76 2.78
CA HIS A 13 -17.57 -4.36 4.19
C HIS A 13 -16.64 -3.19 4.57
N MET A 14 -15.65 -2.83 3.73
CA MET A 14 -14.72 -1.73 4.00
C MET A 14 -15.25 -0.37 3.49
N ILE A 15 -16.11 -0.38 2.48
CA ILE A 15 -16.59 0.83 1.82
C ILE A 15 -17.58 1.53 2.75
N PHE A 16 -17.37 2.81 3.00
CA PHE A 16 -18.37 3.66 3.63
C PHE A 16 -19.28 4.27 2.57
N ASP A 17 -20.59 4.14 2.75
CA ASP A 17 -21.61 4.67 1.85
C ASP A 17 -22.78 5.24 2.67
N CYS A 18 -22.94 6.56 2.63
CA CYS A 18 -24.01 7.30 3.30
C CYS A 18 -24.84 8.04 2.26
N ALA A 19 -26.03 7.50 1.96
CA ALA A 19 -26.93 8.04 0.95
C ALA A 19 -27.53 9.40 1.35
N ASP A 20 -27.98 9.52 2.60
CA ASP A 20 -28.76 10.67 3.08
C ASP A 20 -27.89 11.77 3.73
N TRP A 21 -26.65 11.89 3.27
CA TRP A 21 -25.77 12.95 3.73
C TRP A 21 -26.28 14.32 3.21
N PRO A 22 -26.39 15.38 4.06
CA PRO A 22 -26.98 16.66 3.66
C PRO A 22 -26.31 17.34 2.45
N GLY A 23 -25.03 17.04 2.21
CA GLY A 23 -24.26 17.53 1.05
C GLY A 23 -24.36 16.66 -0.21
N GLY A 24 -25.23 15.65 -0.23
CA GLY A 24 -25.28 14.61 -1.26
C GLY A 24 -24.53 13.34 -0.84
N ARG A 25 -24.85 12.22 -1.49
CA ARG A 25 -24.33 10.88 -1.17
C ARG A 25 -22.81 10.88 -0.99
N MET A 26 -22.36 10.45 0.19
CA MET A 26 -20.94 10.38 0.56
C MET A 26 -20.46 8.94 0.49
N VAL A 27 -19.48 8.68 -0.38
CA VAL A 27 -18.89 7.35 -0.57
C VAL A 27 -17.38 7.44 -0.45
N THR A 28 -16.78 6.64 0.44
CA THR A 28 -15.32 6.51 0.53
C THR A 28 -14.87 5.05 0.49
N PRO A 29 -13.89 4.70 -0.36
CA PRO A 29 -13.39 3.33 -0.44
C PRO A 29 -12.42 2.98 0.70
N THR A 30 -11.98 3.99 1.46
CA THR A 30 -11.13 3.86 2.66
C THR A 30 -11.58 4.89 3.71
N LEU A 31 -10.85 4.99 4.82
CA LEU A 31 -11.18 5.89 5.94
C LEU A 31 -11.20 7.38 5.57
N ALA A 32 -10.37 7.82 4.62
CA ALA A 32 -10.21 9.23 4.30
C ALA A 32 -11.07 9.64 3.08
N GLY A 33 -11.65 10.84 3.15
CA GLY A 33 -12.22 11.52 1.99
C GLY A 33 -11.11 12.10 1.09
N THR A 34 -10.59 13.27 1.45
CA THR A 34 -9.43 13.87 0.76
C THR A 34 -8.17 13.08 1.05
N ARG A 35 -7.39 12.78 0.00
CA ARG A 35 -6.19 11.93 0.06
C ARG A 35 -5.00 12.62 -0.60
N PRO A 36 -3.78 12.52 -0.05
CA PRO A 36 -2.58 13.10 -0.65
C PRO A 36 -2.12 12.27 -1.87
N GLY A 37 -2.53 12.67 -3.07
CA GLY A 37 -2.22 11.94 -4.32
C GLY A 37 -0.73 11.75 -4.59
N GLY A 38 0.14 12.66 -4.13
CA GLY A 38 1.58 12.58 -4.32
C GLY A 38 2.22 11.32 -3.71
N ALA A 39 1.75 10.89 -2.53
CA ALA A 39 2.27 9.67 -1.91
C ALA A 39 1.90 8.40 -2.71
N ILE A 40 0.71 8.40 -3.34
CA ILE A 40 0.24 7.30 -4.19
C ILE A 40 1.09 7.24 -5.48
N ALA A 41 1.33 8.41 -6.11
CA ALA A 41 2.16 8.52 -7.30
C ALA A 41 3.62 8.09 -7.02
N ALA A 42 4.18 8.49 -5.88
CA ALA A 42 5.53 8.09 -5.48
C ALA A 42 5.65 6.58 -5.27
N ALA A 43 4.66 5.94 -4.62
CA ALA A 43 4.64 4.49 -4.47
C ALA A 43 4.62 3.77 -5.83
N TRP A 44 3.80 4.25 -6.77
CA TRP A 44 3.78 3.73 -8.14
C TRP A 44 5.13 3.91 -8.84
N ALA A 45 5.71 5.11 -8.75
CA ALA A 45 6.99 5.41 -9.40
C ALA A 45 8.13 4.51 -8.87
N VAL A 46 8.21 4.30 -7.55
CA VAL A 46 9.22 3.42 -6.93
C VAL A 46 9.05 1.97 -7.37
N MET A 47 7.81 1.46 -7.41
CA MET A 47 7.56 0.08 -7.88
C MET A 47 8.02 -0.11 -9.33
N ASN A 48 7.76 0.85 -10.21
CA ASN A 48 8.19 0.80 -11.61
C ASN A 48 9.70 0.98 -11.76
N PHE A 49 10.29 1.91 -11.01
CA PHE A 49 11.73 2.18 -11.06
C PHE A 49 12.56 0.99 -10.57
N LEU A 50 12.15 0.36 -9.46
CA LEU A 50 12.87 -0.80 -8.93
C LEU A 50 12.61 -2.05 -9.77
N GLY A 51 11.35 -2.29 -10.16
CA GLY A 51 10.97 -3.56 -10.77
C GLY A 51 11.34 -4.77 -9.91
N GLU A 52 11.21 -5.97 -10.46
CA GLU A 52 11.53 -7.20 -9.73
C GLU A 52 13.01 -7.28 -9.34
N GLU A 53 13.91 -6.96 -10.28
CA GLU A 53 15.36 -7.02 -10.05
C GLU A 53 15.82 -6.05 -8.97
N GLY A 54 15.32 -4.82 -8.97
CA GLY A 54 15.66 -3.83 -7.95
C GLY A 54 15.19 -4.28 -6.56
N TYR A 55 13.98 -4.84 -6.44
CA TYR A 55 13.52 -5.40 -5.17
C TYR A 55 14.37 -6.60 -4.71
N ARG A 56 14.74 -7.51 -5.62
CA ARG A 56 15.65 -8.64 -5.31
C ARG A 56 17.01 -8.15 -4.83
N ALA A 57 17.57 -7.13 -5.49
CA ALA A 57 18.85 -6.54 -5.09
C ALA A 57 18.77 -5.90 -3.70
N LYS A 58 17.70 -5.15 -3.39
CA LYS A 58 17.48 -4.57 -2.05
C LYS A 58 17.30 -5.64 -0.98
N HIS A 59 16.55 -6.70 -1.28
CA HIS A 59 16.41 -7.83 -0.38
C HIS A 59 17.78 -8.45 -0.06
N LYS A 60 18.59 -8.73 -1.09
CA LYS A 60 19.95 -9.28 -0.93
C LYS A 60 20.85 -8.39 -0.06
N GLN A 61 20.77 -7.07 -0.23
CA GLN A 61 21.53 -6.14 0.62
C GLN A 61 21.16 -6.28 2.09
N VAL A 62 19.86 -6.37 2.40
CA VAL A 62 19.37 -6.53 3.77
C VAL A 62 19.76 -7.89 4.35
N THR A 63 19.61 -8.97 3.59
CA THR A 63 19.95 -10.32 4.09
C THR A 63 21.45 -10.51 4.28
N ASN A 64 22.29 -9.99 3.39
CA ASN A 64 23.75 -10.03 3.55
C ASN A 64 24.20 -9.24 4.79
N ALA A 65 23.60 -8.07 5.03
CA ALA A 65 23.87 -7.29 6.23
C ALA A 65 23.49 -8.07 7.48
N ARG A 66 22.31 -8.70 7.50
CA ARG A 66 21.88 -9.59 8.59
C ARG A 66 22.88 -10.72 8.83
N GLU A 67 23.27 -11.45 7.79
CA GLU A 67 24.22 -12.57 7.91
C GLU A 67 25.58 -12.14 8.48
N THR A 68 26.05 -10.95 8.09
CA THR A 68 27.29 -10.39 8.64
C THR A 68 27.15 -10.07 10.14
N ILE A 69 25.97 -9.58 10.55
CA ILE A 69 25.54 -9.29 11.94
C ILE A 69 25.20 -10.56 12.75
N GLU A 70 25.11 -11.71 12.10
CA GLU A 70 24.97 -13.00 12.78
C GLU A 70 26.33 -13.70 12.99
N ALA A 71 27.40 -13.28 12.29
CA ALA A 71 28.65 -14.01 12.15
C ALA A 71 29.80 -13.57 13.08
N GLY A 72 29.59 -12.57 13.94
CA GLY A 72 30.60 -12.02 14.85
C GLY A 72 30.99 -10.57 14.56
N ILE A 73 30.21 -9.87 13.74
CA ILE A 73 29.23 -9.03 14.44
C ILE A 73 28.13 -9.97 14.93
#